data_AF-A0A497G391-F1
#
_entry.id   AF-A0A497G391-F1
#
_cell.length_a   1.000
_cell.length_b   1.000
_cell.length_c   1.000
_cell.angle_alpha   90.00
_cell.angle_beta   90.00
_cell.angle_gamma   90.00
#
_symmetry.space_group_name_H-M   'P 1'
#
loop_
_entity.id
_entity.type
_entity.pdbx_description
1 polymer ?
#
loop_
_entity_poly.entity_id
_entity_poly.type
_entity_poly.pdbx_seq_one_letter_code
_entity_poly.pdbx_strand_id
1 'polypeptide(L)' 'MNRTTIAVSKKLHQELLLEKERLKAKTMEETIEKILTEYRKLKRILTVLEIIEKNKTEKKINLKEFLEDRRKWSTPRKFY' A
#
# COMPACT_ATOMS: atom_id res chain seq x y z
N MET A 1 10.32 -23.18 3.06
CA MET A 1 9.13 -22.30 3.24
C MET A 1 8.56 -22.56 4.62
N ASN A 2 8.53 -21.54 5.48
CA ASN A 2 7.90 -21.66 6.80
C ASN A 2 6.38 -21.58 6.64
N ARG A 3 5.68 -22.66 7.00
CA ARG A 3 4.21 -22.67 6.98
C ARG A 3 3.69 -21.97 8.23
N THR A 4 3.02 -20.85 8.05
CA THR A 4 2.35 -20.13 9.14
C THR A 4 0.89 -20.54 9.20
N THR A 5 0.43 -21.06 10.34
CA THR A 5 -0.99 -21.35 10.57
C THR A 5 -1.62 -20.17 11.27
N ILE A 6 -2.72 -19.64 10.72
CA ILE A 6 -3.43 -18.48 11.28
C ILE A 6 -4.86 -18.93 11.59
N ALA A 7 -5.28 -18.80 12.84
CA ALA A 7 -6.65 -19.02 13.24
C ALA A 7 -7.52 -17.84 12.79
N VAL A 8 -8.60 -18.12 12.08
CA VAL A 8 -9.56 -17.13 11.59
C VAL A 8 -10.98 -17.58 11.91
N SER A 9 -11.91 -16.62 11.95
CA SER A 9 -13.32 -16.95 12.10
C SER A 9 -13.83 -17.74 10.90
N LYS A 10 -14.84 -18.60 11.13
CA LYS A 10 -15.48 -19.38 10.06
C LYS A 10 -16.03 -18.50 8.94
N LYS A 11 -16.59 -17.34 9.30
CA LYS A 11 -17.11 -16.35 8.34
C LYS A 11 -16.00 -15.79 7.45
N LEU A 12 -14.89 -15.35 8.05
CA LEU A 12 -13.76 -14.81 7.27
C LEU A 12 -13.15 -15.88 6.35
N HIS A 13 -13.10 -17.14 6.80
CA HIS A 13 -12.64 -18.23 5.96
C HIS A 13 -13.53 -18.44 4.72
N GLN A 14 -14.86 -18.34 4.87
CA GLN A 14 -15.79 -18.42 3.75
C GLN A 14 -15.61 -17.25 2.78
N GLU A 15 -15.45 -16.03 3.29
CA GLU A 15 -15.16 -14.85 2.46
C GLU A 15 -13.86 -15.04 1.67
N LEU A 16 -12.81 -15.58 2.29
CA LEU A 16 -11.54 -15.87 1.60
C LEU A 16 -11.67 -16.95 0.52
N LEU A 17 -12.55 -17.94 0.71
CA LEU A 17 -12.83 -18.96 -0.32
C LEU A 17 -13.54 -18.35 -1.53
N LEU A 18 -14.54 -17.50 -1.31
CA LEU A 18 -15.21 -16.77 -2.40
C LEU A 18 -14.22 -15.88 -3.14
N GLU A 19 -13.33 -15.22 -2.41
CA GLU A 19 -12.36 -14.32 -3.01
C GLU A 19 -11.24 -15.02 -3.75
N LYS A 20 -10.90 -16.25 -3.35
CA LYS A 20 -10.04 -17.15 -4.13
C LYS A 20 -10.64 -17.43 -5.50
N GLU A 21 -11.94 -17.71 -5.59
CA GLU A 21 -12.63 -17.95 -6.85
C GLU A 21 -12.66 -16.69 -7.72
N ARG A 22 -13.03 -15.55 -7.12
CA ARG A 22 -13.05 -14.25 -7.80
C ARG A 22 -11.68 -13.87 -8.38
N LEU A 23 -10.60 -14.08 -7.63
CA LEU A 23 -9.23 -13.76 -8.02
C LEU A 23 -8.57 -14.85 -8.88
N LYS A 24 -9.29 -15.95 -9.17
CA LYS A 24 -8.80 -17.13 -9.90
C LYS A 24 -7.46 -17.64 -9.36
N ALA A 25 -7.28 -17.59 -8.05
CA ALA A 25 -6.06 -18.02 -7.39
C ALA A 25 -6.03 -19.54 -7.19
N LYS A 26 -4.87 -20.17 -7.36
CA LYS A 26 -4.71 -21.63 -7.21
C LYS A 26 -4.71 -22.04 -5.74
N THR A 27 -4.03 -21.27 -4.89
CA THR A 27 -3.88 -21.55 -3.46
C THR A 27 -4.47 -20.44 -2.60
N MET A 28 -4.76 -20.77 -1.34
CA MET A 28 -5.17 -19.78 -0.34
C MET A 28 -4.04 -18.78 -0.05
N GLU A 29 -2.80 -19.24 -0.06
CA GLU A 29 -1.61 -18.39 0.08
C GLU A 29 -1.54 -17.33 -1.02
N GLU A 30 -1.72 -17.72 -2.28
CA GLU A 30 -1.75 -16.79 -3.42
C GLU A 30 -2.92 -15.78 -3.30
N THR A 31 -4.06 -16.24 -2.79
CA THR A 31 -5.23 -15.38 -2.53
C THR A 31 -4.88 -14.30 -1.50
N ILE A 32 -4.29 -14.70 -0.37
CA ILE A 32 -3.87 -13.81 0.71
C ILE A 32 -2.79 -12.84 0.22
N GLU A 33 -1.79 -13.30 -0.54
CA GLU A 33 -0.74 -12.45 -1.09
C GLU A 33 -1.29 -11.38 -2.04
N LYS A 34 -2.23 -11.75 -2.92
CA LYS A 34 -2.91 -10.80 -3.81
C LYS A 34 -3.67 -9.74 -3.01
N ILE A 35 -4.47 -10.15 -2.02
CA ILE A 35 -5.21 -9.25 -1.14
C ILE A 35 -4.26 -8.29 -0.41
N LEU A 36 -3.18 -8.80 0.18
CA LEU A 36 -2.20 -7.99 0.90
C LEU A 36 -1.46 -7.01 -0.03
N THR A 37 -1.19 -7.42 -1.27
CA THR A 37 -0.55 -6.55 -2.26
C THR A 37 -1.44 -5.37 -2.63
N GLU A 38 -2.73 -5.63 -2.89
CA GLU A 38 -3.70 -4.57 -3.17
C GLU A 38 -3.91 -3.66 -1.96
N TYR A 39 -4.01 -4.23 -0.75
CA TYR A 39 -4.08 -3.45 0.48
C TYR A 39 -2.88 -2.50 0.64
N ARG A 40 -1.66 -2.99 0.37
CA ARG A 40 -0.44 -2.14 0.44
C ARG A 40 -0.47 -1.01 -0.59
N LYS A 41 -0.99 -1.25 -1.80
CA LYS A 41 -1.16 -0.20 -2.81
C LYS A 41 -2.17 0.85 -2.35
N LEU A 42 -3.34 0.42 -1.89
CA LEU A 42 -4.39 1.31 -1.37
C LEU A 42 -3.90 2.13 -0.17
N LYS A 43 -3.16 1.51 0.75
CA LYS A 43 -2.56 2.20 1.90
C LYS A 43 -1.62 3.32 1.45
N ARG A 44 -0.78 3.08 0.44
CA ARG A 44 0.10 4.13 -0.12
C ARG A 44 -0.70 5.28 -0.73
N ILE A 45 -1.77 4.98 -1.46
CA ILE A 45 -2.65 6.00 -2.05
C ILE A 45 -3.31 6.83 -0.95
N LEU A 46 -3.86 6.20 0.09
CA LEU A 46 -4.44 6.89 1.25
C LEU A 46 -3.43 7.83 1.90
N THR A 47 -2.21 7.38 2.16
CA THR A 47 -1.16 8.25 2.73
C THR A 47 -0.86 9.46 1.85
N VAL A 48 -0.81 9.30 0.52
CA VAL A 48 -0.61 10.42 -0.41
C VAL A 48 -1.79 11.40 -0.34
N LEU A 49 -3.02 10.89 -0.29
CA LEU A 49 -4.22 11.72 -0.17
C LEU A 49 -4.25 12.49 1.15
N GLU A 50 -3.91 11.86 2.27
CA GLU A 50 -3.79 12.52 3.58
C GLU A 50 -2.74 13.64 3.56
N ILE A 51 -1.60 13.44 2.90
CA ILE A 51 -0.57 14.49 2.74
C ILE A 51 -1.11 15.65 1.89
N ILE A 52 -1.80 15.35 0.79
CA ILE A 52 -2.41 16.38 -0.07
C ILE A 52 -3.47 17.16 0.70
N GLU A 53 -4.31 16.48 1.48
CA GLU A 53 -5.34 17.10 2.29
C GLU A 53 -4.75 18.00 3.38
N LYS A 54 -3.74 17.51 4.12
CA LYS A 54 -2.97 18.34 5.06
C LYS A 54 -2.33 19.55 4.39
N ASN A 55 -1.77 19.40 3.20
CA ASN A 55 -1.17 20.52 2.46
C ASN A 55 -2.23 21.53 1.99
N LYS A 56 -3.44 21.07 1.63
CA LYS A 56 -4.57 21.96 1.26
C LYS A 56 -5.11 22.73 2.47
N THR A 57 -5.27 22.06 3.62
CA THR A 57 -5.82 22.69 4.84
C THR A 57 -4.80 23.57 5.54
N GLU A 58 -3.52 23.19 5.54
CA GLU A 58 -2.48 23.94 6.24
C GLU A 58 -1.82 25.03 5.38
N LYS A 59 -2.05 25.11 4.05
CA LYS A 59 -1.42 26.11 3.13
C LYS A 59 0.10 26.25 3.33
N LYS A 60 0.79 25.18 3.74
CA LYS A 60 2.15 25.30 4.31
C LYS A 60 3.31 25.19 3.33
N ILE A 61 3.07 24.90 2.05
CA ILE A 61 4.17 24.72 1.10
C ILE A 61 3.92 25.54 -0.15
N ASN A 62 4.78 26.54 -0.38
CA ASN A 62 4.83 27.23 -1.64
C ASN A 62 5.30 26.24 -2.72
N LEU A 63 4.62 26.20 -3.87
CA LEU A 63 4.91 25.27 -4.97
C LEU A 63 6.40 25.24 -5.35
N LYS A 64 7.09 26.38 -5.18
CA LYS A 64 8.54 26.52 -5.41
C LYS A 64 9.39 25.67 -4.46
N GLU A 65 9.06 25.62 -3.16
CA GLU A 65 9.80 24.82 -2.17
C GLU A 65 9.61 23.32 -2.41
N PHE A 66 8.40 22.89 -2.77
CA PHE A 66 8.12 21.49 -3.09
C PHE A 66 8.92 21.00 -4.31
N LEU A 67 9.04 21.83 -5.35
CA LEU A 67 9.79 21.49 -6.56
C LEU A 67 11.30 21.47 -6.33
N GLU A 68 11.84 22.35 -5.47
CA GLU A 68 13.24 22.34 -5.06
C GLU A 68 13.58 21.11 -4.22
N ASP A 69 12.72 20.72 -3.28
CA ASP A 69 12.91 19.49 -2.50
C ASP A 69 12.87 18.25 -3.41
N ARG A 70 11.91 18.17 -4.34
CA ARG A 70 11.85 17.04 -5.28
C ARG A 70 13.11 16.94 -6.14
N ARG A 71 13.71 18.07 -6.56
CA ARG A 71 15.01 18.08 -7.25
C ARG A 71 16.13 17.51 -6.37
N LYS A 72 16.21 17.92 -5.10
CA LYS A 72 17.21 17.39 -4.15
C LYS A 72 17.07 15.88 -3.95
N TRP A 73 15.85 15.37 -3.85
CA TRP A 73 15.59 13.92 -3.72
C TRP A 73 15.90 13.12 -5.00
N SER A 74 15.80 13.73 -6.19
CA SER A 74 16.21 13.10 -7.46
C SER A 74 17.70 13.18 -7.76
N THR A 75 18.48 13.91 -6.95
CA THR A 75 19.92 14.03 -7.17
C THR A 75 20.60 12.79 -6.58
N PRO A 76 21.35 11.99 -7.36
CA PRO A 76 22.08 10.84 -6.81
C PRO A 76 23.03 11.35 -5.74
N ARG A 77 22.93 10.81 -4.52
CA ARG A 77 23.89 11.13 -3.46
C ARG A 77 25.27 10.69 -3.94
N LYS A 78 26.13 11.65 -4.25
CA LYS A 78 27.56 11.38 -4.47
C LYS A 78 28.14 11.01 -3.11
N PHE A 79 28.37 9.72 -2.91
CA PHE A 79 29.24 9.27 -1.83
C PHE A 79 30.68 9.59 -2.27
N TYR A 80 31.30 10.54 -1.56
CA TYR A 80 32.74 10.82 -1.64
C TYR A 80 33.46 9.98 -0.59
#